data_AF-A0A336N9R9-F1
#
_entry.id   AF-A0A336N9R9-F1
#
_cell.length_a   1.000
_cell.length_b   1.000
_cell.length_c   1.000
_cell.angle_alpha   90.00
_cell.angle_beta   90.00
_cell.angle_gamma   90.00
#
_symmetry.space_group_name_H-M   'P 1'
#
loop_
_entity.id
_entity.type
_entity.pdbx_description
1 polymer ?
#
loop_
_entity_poly.entity_id
_entity_poly.type
_entity_poly.pdbx_seq_one_letter_code
_entity_poly.pdbx_strand_id
1 'polypeptide(L)'
;MIDKQALLDSLHRDNYLSPDYWGDALSMAMHDNLNRQIHRYLAESQSQLVGVQLENLLSQEISFNLPGTSTEYPNWRKKLSQSLELIFDDPHMTSFLSFINQARKA
;
A
#
# COMPACT_ATOMS: atom_id res chain seq x y z
N MET A 1 -14.94 -9.61 -0.81
CA MET A 1 -14.80 -9.94 0.63
C MET A 1 -13.86 -11.12 0.83
N ILE A 2 -14.08 -12.22 0.10
CA ILE A 2 -13.16 -13.37 0.03
C ILE A 2 -11.73 -12.92 -0.32
N ASP A 3 -11.58 -12.00 -1.27
CA ASP A 3 -10.25 -11.58 -1.76
C ASP A 3 -9.39 -10.87 -0.71
N LYS A 4 -9.99 -10.07 0.17
CA LYS A 4 -9.25 -9.37 1.23
C LYS A 4 -8.73 -10.37 2.26
N GLN A 5 -9.56 -11.33 2.67
CA GLN A 5 -9.15 -12.37 3.59
C GLN A 5 -8.08 -13.28 2.95
N ALA A 6 -8.25 -13.65 1.68
CA ALA A 6 -7.27 -14.46 0.95
C ALA A 6 -5.89 -13.78 0.86
N LEU A 7 -5.85 -12.45 0.75
CA LEU A 7 -4.59 -11.69 0.81
C LEU A 7 -3.96 -11.78 2.20
N LEU A 8 -4.72 -11.55 3.28
CA LEU A 8 -4.21 -11.68 4.65
C LEU A 8 -3.70 -13.10 4.93
N ASP A 9 -4.46 -14.12 4.53
CA ASP A 9 -4.07 -15.51 4.69
C ASP A 9 -2.78 -15.83 3.93
N SER A 10 -2.57 -15.22 2.76
CA SER A 10 -1.33 -15.37 1.99
C SER A 10 -0.14 -14.71 2.67
N LEU A 11 -0.31 -13.49 3.19
CA LEU A 11 0.71 -12.81 3.97
C LEU A 11 1.07 -13.59 5.25
N HIS A 12 0.11 -14.24 5.90
CA HIS A 12 0.35 -15.11 7.06
C HIS A 12 1.13 -16.36 6.69
N ARG A 13 0.62 -17.10 5.72
CA ARG A 13 1.21 -18.36 5.25
C ARG A 13 2.67 -18.17 4.85
N ASP A 14 2.97 -17.04 4.21
CA ASP A 14 4.30 -16.75 3.68
C ASP A 14 5.19 -15.99 4.70
N ASN A 15 4.75 -15.87 5.97
CA ASN A 15 5.46 -15.28 7.11
C ASN A 15 5.75 -13.76 7.05
N TYR A 16 4.91 -13.01 6.35
CA TYR A 16 5.00 -11.53 6.31
C TYR A 16 4.30 -10.86 7.49
N LEU A 17 3.34 -11.52 8.13
CA LEU A 17 2.74 -11.04 9.38
C LEU A 17 3.06 -12.02 10.52
N SER A 18 2.93 -11.53 11.76
CA SER A 18 3.16 -12.33 12.97
C SER A 18 2.22 -13.55 13.02
N PRO A 19 2.64 -14.68 13.62
CA PRO A 19 1.74 -15.80 13.90
C PRO A 19 0.50 -15.41 14.71
N ASP A 20 0.61 -14.36 15.53
CA ASP A 20 -0.49 -13.83 16.35
C ASP A 20 -1.32 -12.75 15.65
N TYR A 21 -1.15 -12.57 14.34
CA TYR A 21 -1.93 -11.61 13.58
C TYR A 21 -3.30 -12.25 13.25
N TRP A 22 -4.27 -12.16 14.16
CA TRP A 22 -5.59 -12.79 14.01
C TRP A 22 -6.64 -11.89 13.33
N GLY A 23 -6.21 -10.97 12.46
CA GLY A 23 -7.09 -9.97 11.86
C GLY A 23 -8.16 -10.57 10.95
N ASP A 24 -9.44 -10.31 11.26
CA ASP A 24 -10.55 -10.49 10.32
C ASP A 24 -10.54 -9.33 9.31
N ALA A 25 -10.36 -9.64 8.03
CA ALA A 25 -10.35 -8.66 6.94
C ALA A 25 -11.62 -7.80 6.85
N LEU A 26 -12.73 -8.24 7.47
CA LEU A 26 -14.00 -7.52 7.48
C LEU A 26 -14.04 -6.40 8.52
N SER A 27 -13.39 -6.57 9.66
CA SER A 27 -13.39 -5.60 10.76
C SER A 27 -12.10 -4.78 10.86
N MET A 28 -11.02 -5.27 10.26
CA MET A 28 -9.71 -4.64 10.38
C MET A 28 -9.57 -3.48 9.40
N ALA A 29 -9.31 -2.29 9.94
CA ALA A 29 -8.93 -1.12 9.15
C ALA A 29 -7.50 -1.27 8.61
N MET A 30 -7.22 -0.62 7.48
CA MET A 30 -5.85 -0.49 6.99
C MET A 30 -5.01 0.26 8.02
N HIS A 31 -3.80 -0.22 8.27
CA HIS A 31 -2.85 0.41 9.20
C HIS A 31 -1.41 0.22 8.68
N ASP A 32 -0.47 0.99 9.21
CA ASP A 32 0.90 1.09 8.69
C ASP A 32 1.61 -0.24 8.52
N ASN A 33 1.53 -1.13 9.52
CA ASN A 33 2.20 -2.43 9.41
C ASN A 33 1.64 -3.27 8.25
N LEU A 34 0.31 -3.36 8.08
CA LEU A 34 -0.28 -4.11 6.99
C LEU A 34 0.09 -3.52 5.63
N ASN A 35 0.06 -2.19 5.52
CA ASN A 35 0.48 -1.48 4.32
C ASN A 35 1.94 -1.80 3.96
N ARG A 36 2.85 -1.79 4.94
CA ARG A 36 4.25 -2.17 4.75
C ARG A 36 4.41 -3.62 4.29
N GLN A 37 3.72 -4.57 4.92
CA GLN A 37 3.87 -5.98 4.55
C GLN A 37 3.31 -6.28 3.16
N ILE A 38 2.20 -5.64 2.75
CA ILE A 38 1.69 -5.76 1.37
C ILE A 38 2.74 -5.28 0.35
N HIS A 39 3.35 -4.13 0.60
CA HIS A 39 4.40 -3.60 -0.28
C HIS A 39 5.65 -4.47 -0.29
N ARG A 40 6.03 -5.05 0.86
CA ARG A 40 7.14 -6.00 0.95
C ARG A 40 6.85 -7.28 0.15
N TYR A 41 5.65 -7.84 0.30
CA TYR A 41 5.22 -9.03 -0.42
C TYR A 41 5.31 -8.84 -1.94
N LEU A 42 4.85 -7.69 -2.43
CA LEU A 42 4.98 -7.33 -3.84
C LEU A 42 6.45 -7.14 -4.26
N ALA A 43 7.24 -6.48 -3.41
CA ALA A 43 8.66 -6.23 -3.69
C ALA A 43 9.49 -7.52 -3.73
N GLU A 44 9.22 -8.53 -2.90
CA GLU A 44 9.97 -9.79 -2.92
C GLU A 44 9.50 -10.76 -4.03
N SER A 45 8.53 -10.36 -4.86
CA SER A 45 8.06 -11.15 -5.99
C SER A 45 9.10 -11.27 -7.12
N GLN A 46 8.94 -12.30 -7.95
CA GLN A 46 9.76 -12.56 -9.14
C GLN A 46 9.48 -11.60 -10.32
N SER A 47 8.58 -10.63 -10.16
CA SER A 47 8.35 -9.61 -11.18
C SER A 47 9.62 -8.78 -11.38
N GLN A 48 9.97 -8.48 -12.63
CA GLN A 48 11.18 -7.68 -12.93
C GLN A 48 11.01 -6.20 -12.51
N LEU A 49 9.78 -5.68 -12.64
CA LEU A 49 9.43 -4.30 -12.30
C LEU A 49 8.30 -4.29 -11.27
N VAL A 50 8.39 -3.37 -10.32
CA VAL A 50 7.35 -3.09 -9.32
C VAL A 50 7.04 -1.59 -9.37
N GLY A 51 5.76 -1.26 -9.51
CA GLY A 51 5.26 0.10 -9.41
C GLY A 51 4.60 0.34 -8.06
N VAL A 52 4.93 1.46 -7.42
CA VAL A 52 4.32 1.88 -6.15
C VAL A 52 3.63 3.21 -6.36
N GLN A 53 2.39 3.32 -5.90
CA GLN A 53 1.63 4.58 -5.93
C GLN A 53 1.88 5.34 -4.63
N LEU A 54 2.25 6.62 -4.73
CA LEU A 54 2.53 7.46 -3.56
C LEU A 54 1.29 7.65 -2.69
N GLU A 55 0.10 7.62 -3.28
CA GLU A 55 -1.19 7.64 -2.60
C GLU A 55 -1.31 6.54 -1.55
N ASN A 56 -0.79 5.34 -1.82
CA ASN A 56 -0.82 4.25 -0.85
C ASN A 56 0.15 4.49 0.31
N LEU A 57 1.29 5.10 0.05
CA LEU A 57 2.26 5.42 1.11
C LEU A 57 1.78 6.60 1.98
N LEU A 58 1.00 7.51 1.39
CA LEU A 58 0.38 8.66 2.06
C LEU A 58 -0.97 8.34 2.70
N SER A 59 -1.41 7.09 2.64
CA SER A 59 -2.74 6.65 3.12
C SER A 59 -3.90 7.48 2.56
N GLN A 60 -3.80 7.88 1.29
CA GLN A 60 -4.82 8.66 0.62
C GLN A 60 -5.97 7.74 0.16
N GLU A 61 -7.15 7.91 0.77
CA GLU A 61 -8.32 7.07 0.48
C GLU A 61 -9.09 7.48 -0.79
N ILE A 62 -8.92 8.73 -1.23
CA ILE A 62 -9.67 9.29 -2.36
C ILE A 62 -8.94 9.00 -3.67
N SER A 63 -9.60 8.27 -4.57
CA SER A 63 -9.09 7.99 -5.93
C SER A 63 -9.05 9.26 -6.80
N PHE A 64 -8.03 9.37 -7.64
CA PHE A 64 -7.96 10.43 -8.65
C PHE A 64 -8.93 10.21 -9.82
N ASN A 65 -9.39 8.98 -10.04
CA ASN A 65 -10.29 8.62 -11.14
C ASN A 65 -11.30 7.55 -10.72
N LEU A 66 -12.55 7.76 -11.11
CA LEU A 66 -13.64 6.80 -11.03
C LEU A 66 -14.10 6.48 -12.45
N PRO A 67 -13.82 5.27 -12.98
CA PRO A 67 -14.26 4.88 -14.32
C PRO A 67 -15.79 4.93 -14.47
N GLY A 68 -16.25 5.38 -15.64
CA GLY A 68 -17.68 5.44 -15.95
C GLY A 68 -18.39 6.72 -15.49
N THR A 69 -17.67 7.71 -14.96
CA THR A 69 -18.23 9.02 -14.60
C THR A 69 -17.66 10.14 -15.48
N SER A 70 -18.44 11.19 -15.67
CA SER A 70 -18.04 12.41 -16.37
C SER A 70 -18.09 13.62 -15.44
N THR A 71 -19.28 14.06 -15.05
CA THR A 71 -19.49 15.26 -14.22
C THR A 71 -19.79 14.92 -12.76
N GLU A 72 -20.07 13.64 -12.46
CA GLU A 72 -20.46 13.14 -11.13
C GLU A 72 -19.26 13.05 -10.17
N TYR A 73 -18.06 12.83 -10.71
CA TYR A 73 -16.83 12.72 -9.92
C TYR A 73 -15.73 13.63 -10.49
N PRO A 74 -14.94 14.31 -9.65
CA PRO A 74 -13.86 15.18 -10.09
C PRO A 74 -12.62 14.38 -10.56
N ASN A 75 -12.80 13.60 -11.63
CA ASN A 75 -11.75 12.82 -12.28
C ASN A 75 -10.55 13.70 -12.66
N TRP A 76 -9.34 13.19 -12.43
CA TRP A 76 -8.05 13.81 -12.81
C TRP A 76 -7.76 15.18 -12.16
N ARG A 77 -8.49 15.52 -11.09
CA ARG A 77 -8.35 16.81 -10.39
C ARG A 77 -7.80 16.68 -8.97
N LYS A 78 -7.70 15.47 -8.43
CA LYS A 78 -7.19 15.22 -7.08
C LYS A 78 -5.66 15.22 -7.10
N LYS A 79 -5.07 16.07 -6.27
CA LYS A 79 -3.63 16.12 -6.01
C LYS A 79 -3.30 15.19 -4.85
N LEU A 80 -2.02 14.86 -4.70
CA LEU A 80 -1.50 14.27 -3.46
C LEU A 80 -1.80 15.18 -2.26
N SER A 81 -1.99 14.59 -1.09
CA SER A 81 -2.27 15.30 0.15
C SER A 81 -1.13 16.19 0.65
N GLN A 82 0.09 15.99 0.15
CA GLN A 82 1.31 16.69 0.55
C GLN A 82 2.17 17.07 -0.69
N SER A 83 3.07 18.05 -0.52
CA SER A 83 4.05 18.42 -1.57
C SER A 83 5.21 17.42 -1.60
N LEU A 84 5.95 17.38 -2.71
CA LEU A 84 7.09 16.45 -2.84
C LEU A 84 8.18 16.73 -1.80
N GLU A 85 8.42 18.02 -1.48
CA GLU A 85 9.39 18.43 -0.47
C GLU A 85 9.04 17.83 0.89
N LEU A 86 7.76 17.95 1.31
CA LEU A 86 7.30 17.37 2.58
C LEU A 86 7.35 15.84 2.58
N ILE A 87 6.97 15.21 1.46
CA ILE A 87 6.99 13.75 1.31
C ILE A 87 8.40 13.20 1.48
N PHE A 88 9.41 13.84 0.87
CA PHE A 88 10.79 13.34 0.90
C PHE A 88 11.61 13.86 2.10
N ASP A 89 11.12 14.87 2.83
CA ASP A 89 11.66 15.29 4.12
C ASP A 89 11.15 14.42 5.29
N ASP A 90 10.07 13.65 5.09
CA ASP A 90 9.52 12.74 6.11
C ASP A 90 10.40 11.48 6.32
N PRO A 91 10.96 11.27 7.52
CA PRO A 91 11.73 10.08 7.86
C PRO A 91 10.94 8.76 7.73
N HIS A 92 9.62 8.79 7.97
CA HIS A 92 8.77 7.61 7.83
C HIS A 92 8.61 7.18 6.37
N MET A 93 8.47 8.15 5.46
CA MET A 93 8.39 7.92 4.03
C MET A 93 9.72 7.40 3.49
N THR A 94 10.82 8.07 3.81
CA THR A 94 12.17 7.63 3.37
C THR A 94 12.49 6.23 3.91
N SER A 95 12.13 5.92 5.15
CA SER A 95 12.24 4.57 5.74
C SER A 95 11.39 3.55 4.97
N PHE A 96 10.15 3.88 4.61
CA PHE A 96 9.29 2.99 3.85
C PHE A 96 9.85 2.71 2.45
N LEU A 97 10.27 3.73 1.72
CA LEU A 97 10.89 3.56 0.39
C LEU A 97 12.18 2.74 0.47
N SER A 98 13.01 2.98 1.50
CA SER A 98 14.22 2.18 1.75
C SER A 98 13.88 0.71 2.01
N PHE A 99 12.85 0.43 2.82
CA PHE A 99 12.37 -0.92 3.09
C PHE A 99 11.91 -1.65 1.83
N ILE A 100 11.15 -0.99 0.95
CA ILE A 100 10.72 -1.56 -0.35
C ILE A 100 11.95 -1.84 -1.23
N ASN A 101 12.90 -0.91 -1.32
CA ASN A 101 14.11 -1.05 -2.12
C ASN A 101 15.01 -2.19 -1.64
N GLN A 102 15.10 -2.41 -0.32
CA GLN A 102 15.85 -3.54 0.25
C GLN A 102 15.20 -4.87 -0.15
N ALA A 103 13.88 -4.98 -0.05
CA ALA A 103 13.13 -6.16 -0.46
C ALA A 103 13.31 -6.51 -1.96
N ARG A 104 13.46 -5.50 -2.85
CA ARG A 104 13.74 -5.72 -4.28
C ARG A 104 15.15 -6.26 -4.58
N LYS A 105 16.08 -6.11 -3.64
CA LYS A 105 17.50 -6.49 -3.80
C LYS A 105 17.86 -7.81 -3.12
N ALA A 106 16.92 -8.37 -2.35
CA ALA A 106 17.09 -9.63 -1.64
C ALA A 106 17.13 -10.84 -2.59
#